data_AF-A0A8H3R0Z6-F1
#
_entry.id   AF-A0A8H3R0Z6-F1
#
_cell.length_a   1.000
_cell.length_b   1.000
_cell.length_c   1.000
_cell.angle_alpha   90.00
_cell.angle_beta   90.00
_cell.angle_gamma   90.00
#
_symmetry.space_group_name_H-M   'P 1'
#
loop_
_entity.id
_entity.type
_entity.pdbx_description
1 polymer ?
#
loop_
_entity_poly.entity_id
_entity_poly.type
_entity_poly.pdbx_seq_one_letter_code
_entity_poly.pdbx_strand_id
1 'polypeptide(L)'
;MVILNCRSSYFQRILSAYEERNYETLIKINLPNILPEIFQVVLKYIYGGIFPLEEYDVSDIIKILKAASELNLKELVNHLQTFLIENETIWVEQYFDIVYLTSFEYDCLLNLQKFCTGLASNEPEKIFNSTNFSSIPENLLISLIQNDHLRMNEIQVWEHVLKWGLAQNPELSSDPQDLSKNDFDILKNTLQQYIPFIRFYNLTSDEFSNKVLPFKRVLPKELYKDLIKYFLSHNNQSNDRPISRYDESKDIKLETQVYQEFKGDFMTEEIKKKIFQLGLETDNMVQLESLMTEETKSEMAMENNETVQLEPVTSVGTREIIVEHSKSESRTSKSISEINLGGVDSNIITCKHAELITKWIDNRETTDELTSSYEFKLLICGSRDGFSPQIFHKICDNKSRTLTIVKVKGSNEILGGFNPILWKSKSSYGTANNSFIFSFKNGEPILSRVKNERSAILNDSSYGPSFGNGDLILFGNNSYKGGSCKRSSYEKAIRNTGDTFSIEDYEVHQISEDSCSIM
;
A
#
# COMPACT_ATOMS: atom_id res chain seq x y z
N MET A 1 22.91 -16.92 10.52
CA MET A 1 21.86 -17.36 9.57
C MET A 1 20.49 -17.53 10.23
N VAL A 2 20.38 -18.25 11.35
CA VAL A 2 19.07 -18.59 11.97
C VAL A 2 18.20 -17.35 12.27
N ILE A 3 18.74 -16.32 12.92
CA ILE A 3 17.96 -15.12 13.28
C ILE A 3 17.43 -14.38 12.04
N LEU A 4 18.30 -14.16 11.03
CA LEU A 4 17.89 -13.53 9.77
C LEU A 4 16.78 -14.33 9.07
N ASN A 5 16.90 -15.65 9.03
CA ASN A 5 15.90 -16.56 8.45
C ASN A 5 14.57 -16.50 9.22
N CYS A 6 14.60 -16.47 10.55
CA CYS A 6 13.38 -16.42 11.36
C CYS A 6 12.66 -15.07 11.30
N ARG A 7 13.39 -13.95 11.22
CA ARG A 7 12.82 -12.61 11.36
C ARG A 7 12.51 -11.93 10.02
N SER A 8 13.04 -12.43 8.92
CA SER A 8 12.82 -11.88 7.58
C SER A 8 12.53 -12.98 6.57
N SER A 9 11.32 -12.94 5.99
CA SER A 9 10.94 -13.85 4.90
C SER A 9 11.81 -13.67 3.65
N TYR A 10 12.38 -12.47 3.44
CA TYR A 10 13.34 -12.21 2.38
C TYR A 10 14.63 -13.02 2.59
N PHE A 11 15.25 -12.91 3.77
CA PHE A 11 16.46 -13.67 4.07
C PHE A 11 16.18 -15.16 4.14
N GLN A 12 15.04 -15.60 4.66
CA GLN A 12 14.61 -16.99 4.58
C GLN A 12 14.63 -17.52 3.15
N ARG A 13 14.01 -16.81 2.21
CA ARG A 13 13.95 -17.20 0.79
C ARG A 13 15.34 -17.29 0.15
N ILE A 14 16.21 -16.33 0.44
CA ILE A 14 17.55 -16.29 -0.15
C ILE A 14 18.40 -17.41 0.44
N LEU A 15 18.43 -17.52 1.78
CA LEU A 15 19.29 -18.44 2.48
C LEU A 15 18.87 -19.91 2.28
N SER A 16 17.57 -20.20 2.11
CA SER A 16 17.10 -21.56 1.78
C SER A 16 17.66 -22.09 0.46
N ALA A 17 18.01 -21.21 -0.48
CA ALA A 17 18.61 -21.61 -1.76
C ALA A 17 20.10 -22.00 -1.63
N TYR A 18 20.74 -21.69 -0.49
CA TYR A 18 22.16 -21.96 -0.23
C TYR A 18 22.39 -23.15 0.70
N GLU A 19 21.40 -23.57 1.49
CA GLU A 19 21.53 -24.71 2.42
C GLU A 19 21.84 -26.05 1.71
N GLU A 20 21.68 -26.13 0.38
CA GLU A 20 22.10 -27.29 -0.43
C GLU A 20 23.61 -27.32 -0.79
N ARG A 21 24.39 -26.27 -0.49
CA ARG A 21 25.82 -26.18 -0.87
C ARG A 21 26.69 -25.74 0.31
N ASN A 22 27.30 -26.71 0.99
CA ASN A 22 28.46 -26.63 1.91
C ASN A 22 28.53 -25.46 2.92
N TYR A 23 28.56 -25.84 4.20
CA TYR A 23 28.55 -24.99 5.41
C TYR A 23 29.71 -23.98 5.60
N GLU A 24 30.68 -23.89 4.69
CA GLU A 24 31.86 -23.02 4.84
C GLU A 24 31.92 -21.86 3.84
N THR A 25 30.90 -21.66 3.01
CA THR A 25 30.95 -20.65 1.96
C THR A 25 30.35 -19.32 2.44
N LEU A 26 31.13 -18.24 2.44
CA LEU A 26 30.64 -16.87 2.62
C LEU A 26 29.54 -16.59 1.58
N ILE A 27 28.31 -16.35 2.04
CA ILE A 27 27.18 -16.00 1.16
C ILE A 27 27.22 -14.50 0.90
N LYS A 28 27.39 -14.12 -0.38
CA LYS A 28 27.30 -12.73 -0.81
C LYS A 28 25.86 -12.42 -1.23
N ILE A 29 25.18 -11.58 -0.45
CA ILE A 29 23.84 -11.05 -0.77
C ILE A 29 24.04 -9.61 -1.25
N ASN A 30 23.43 -9.27 -2.39
CA ASN A 30 23.46 -7.92 -2.92
C ASN A 30 22.15 -7.19 -2.58
N LEU A 31 22.25 -6.02 -1.96
CA LEU A 31 21.14 -5.15 -1.57
C LEU A 31 21.39 -3.75 -2.14
N PRO A 32 21.26 -3.55 -3.46
CA PRO A 32 21.69 -2.32 -4.13
C PRO A 32 20.88 -1.08 -3.74
N ASN A 33 19.66 -1.27 -3.23
CA ASN A 33 18.74 -0.18 -2.89
C ASN A 33 18.79 0.21 -1.40
N ILE A 34 19.60 -0.50 -0.59
CA ILE A 34 19.71 -0.25 0.84
C ILE A 34 21.10 0.30 1.15
N LEU A 35 21.15 1.52 1.68
CA LEU A 35 22.40 2.14 2.11
C LEU A 35 23.04 1.35 3.27
N PRO A 36 24.38 1.23 3.34
CA PRO A 36 25.06 0.45 4.38
C PRO A 36 24.68 0.85 5.81
N GLU A 37 24.57 2.15 6.08
CA GLU A 37 24.19 2.71 7.37
C GLU A 37 22.75 2.35 7.75
N ILE A 38 21.81 2.41 6.81
CA ILE A 38 20.42 2.02 7.01
C ILE A 38 20.32 0.52 7.24
N PHE A 39 21.09 -0.27 6.50
CA PHE A 39 21.15 -1.71 6.69
C PHE A 39 21.65 -2.08 8.10
N GLN A 40 22.65 -1.36 8.63
CA GLN A 40 23.12 -1.58 10.01
C GLN A 40 22.02 -1.36 11.04
N VAL A 41 21.20 -0.33 10.86
CA VAL A 41 20.06 -0.06 11.74
C VAL A 41 19.02 -1.18 11.66
N VAL A 42 18.62 -1.55 10.45
CA VAL A 42 17.66 -2.65 10.23
C VAL A 42 18.20 -3.98 10.77
N LEU A 43 19.50 -4.22 10.63
CA LEU A 43 20.16 -5.40 11.16
C LEU A 43 20.10 -5.43 12.69
N LYS A 44 20.35 -4.30 13.37
CA LYS A 44 20.18 -4.20 14.83
C LYS A 44 18.74 -4.52 15.24
N TYR A 45 17.75 -4.01 14.53
CA TYR A 45 16.34 -4.36 14.78
C TYR A 45 16.08 -5.86 14.60
N ILE A 46 16.62 -6.49 13.55
CA ILE A 46 16.41 -7.93 13.32
C ILE A 46 16.93 -8.77 14.52
N TYR A 47 18.05 -8.37 15.12
CA TYR A 47 18.65 -9.09 16.26
C TYR A 47 18.06 -8.68 17.61
N GLY A 48 17.72 -7.41 17.80
CA GLY A 48 17.29 -6.86 19.08
C GLY A 48 15.78 -6.75 19.26
N GLY A 49 15.01 -6.69 18.17
CA GLY A 49 13.56 -6.46 18.18
C GLY A 49 13.12 -5.07 18.62
N ILE A 50 14.07 -4.16 18.90
CA ILE A 50 13.83 -2.81 19.38
C ILE A 50 14.31 -1.82 18.31
N PHE A 51 13.50 -0.79 18.06
CA PHE A 51 13.82 0.31 17.17
C PHE A 51 13.57 1.64 17.91
N PRO A 52 14.63 2.38 18.29
CA PRO A 52 14.48 3.66 18.99
C PRO A 52 14.16 4.77 17.98
N LEU A 53 12.88 5.15 17.88
CA LEU A 53 12.42 6.16 16.93
C LEU A 53 13.07 7.53 17.15
N GLU A 54 13.38 7.85 18.40
CA GLU A 54 13.90 9.14 18.84
C GLU A 54 15.37 9.39 18.41
N GLU A 55 16.08 8.35 17.95
CA GLU A 55 17.47 8.45 17.49
C GLU A 55 17.60 8.82 16.01
N TYR A 56 16.50 8.85 15.26
CA TYR A 56 16.50 9.02 13.81
C TYR A 56 15.63 10.20 13.40
N ASP A 57 16.09 10.96 12.39
CA ASP A 57 15.22 11.94 11.76
C ASP A 57 14.17 11.26 10.86
N VAL A 58 13.12 11.99 10.51
CA VAL A 58 12.00 11.45 9.72
C VAL A 58 12.46 10.99 8.33
N SER A 59 13.48 11.64 7.76
CA SER A 59 14.07 11.26 6.46
C SER A 59 14.72 9.88 6.52
N ASP A 60 15.47 9.61 7.58
CA ASP A 60 16.08 8.31 7.85
C ASP A 60 15.03 7.27 8.18
N ILE A 61 13.97 7.62 8.93
CA ILE A 61 12.82 6.74 9.17
C ILE A 61 12.18 6.29 7.85
N ILE A 62 12.02 7.19 6.87
CA ILE A 62 11.52 6.82 5.54
C ILE A 62 12.47 5.86 4.81
N LYS A 63 13.79 6.10 4.86
CA LYS A 63 14.78 5.17 4.27
C LYS A 63 14.76 3.81 4.95
N ILE A 64 14.62 3.78 6.27
CA ILE A 64 14.50 2.56 7.08
C ILE A 64 13.20 1.84 6.72
N LEU A 65 12.09 2.56 6.54
CA LEU A 65 10.81 1.99 6.10
C LEU A 65 10.94 1.31 4.74
N LYS A 66 11.61 1.94 3.77
CA LYS A 66 11.90 1.32 2.45
C LYS A 66 12.71 0.04 2.61
N ALA A 67 13.81 0.10 3.36
CA ALA A 67 14.66 -1.07 3.62
C ALA A 67 13.90 -2.19 4.35
N ALA A 68 13.07 -1.85 5.34
CA ALA A 68 12.23 -2.80 6.07
C ALA A 68 11.17 -3.45 5.17
N SER A 69 10.63 -2.68 4.22
CA SER A 69 9.68 -3.15 3.21
C SER A 69 10.34 -4.13 2.24
N GLU A 70 11.51 -3.79 1.68
CA GLU A 70 12.30 -4.66 0.80
C GLU A 70 12.72 -5.97 1.50
N LEU A 71 13.06 -5.89 2.79
CA LEU A 71 13.44 -7.04 3.59
C LEU A 71 12.25 -7.80 4.23
N ASN A 72 11.02 -7.42 3.87
CA ASN A 72 9.77 -8.02 4.35
C ASN A 72 9.65 -8.11 5.89
N LEU A 73 9.99 -7.03 6.59
CA LEU A 73 9.93 -6.90 8.06
C LEU A 73 8.58 -6.33 8.52
N LYS A 74 7.50 -7.12 8.37
CA LYS A 74 6.10 -6.68 8.59
C LYS A 74 5.87 -5.90 9.90
N GLU A 75 6.40 -6.38 11.03
CA GLU A 75 6.25 -5.73 12.34
C GLU A 75 6.84 -4.32 12.36
N LEU A 76 8.07 -4.15 11.83
CA LEU A 76 8.74 -2.86 11.76
C LEU A 76 8.04 -1.93 10.79
N VAL A 77 7.65 -2.44 9.62
CA VAL A 77 6.91 -1.69 8.60
C VAL A 77 5.62 -1.12 9.17
N ASN A 78 4.83 -1.91 9.90
CA ASN A 78 3.60 -1.43 10.52
C ASN A 78 3.86 -0.38 11.60
N HIS A 79 4.88 -0.60 12.43
CA HIS A 79 5.25 0.35 13.48
C HIS A 79 5.66 1.71 12.92
N LEU A 80 6.53 1.72 11.90
CA LEU A 80 7.01 2.95 11.26
C LEU A 80 5.89 3.68 10.50
N GLN A 81 5.00 2.97 9.80
CA GLN A 81 3.83 3.59 9.17
C GLN A 81 2.95 4.29 10.21
N THR A 82 2.68 3.61 11.33
CA THR A 82 1.85 4.17 12.42
C THR A 82 2.51 5.41 13.02
N PHE A 83 3.82 5.34 13.30
CA PHE A 83 4.58 6.47 13.79
C PHE A 83 4.49 7.70 12.86
N LEU A 84 4.73 7.49 11.56
CA LEU A 84 4.67 8.58 10.57
C LEU A 84 3.29 9.23 10.50
N ILE A 85 2.22 8.43 10.57
CA ILE A 85 0.85 8.92 10.47
C ILE A 85 0.42 9.65 11.75
N GLU A 86 0.73 9.11 12.92
CA GLU A 86 0.22 9.59 14.21
C GLU A 86 1.09 10.69 14.85
N ASN A 87 2.40 10.68 14.61
CA ASN A 87 3.35 11.56 15.31
C ASN A 87 4.01 12.57 14.37
N GLU A 88 4.17 12.23 13.09
CA GLU A 88 4.88 13.07 12.11
C GLU A 88 3.96 13.59 10.99
N THR A 89 2.67 13.74 11.27
CA THR A 89 1.65 14.12 10.27
C THR A 89 2.02 15.40 9.53
N ILE A 90 2.49 16.43 10.26
CA ILE A 90 2.89 17.72 9.67
C ILE A 90 4.05 17.53 8.69
N TRP A 91 5.03 16.69 9.03
CA TRP A 91 6.14 16.39 8.16
C TRP A 91 5.68 15.64 6.91
N VAL A 92 4.78 14.66 7.09
CA VAL A 92 4.18 13.91 5.97
C VAL A 92 3.42 14.83 5.02
N GLU A 93 2.66 15.79 5.53
CA GLU A 93 1.97 16.80 4.71
C GLU A 93 2.98 17.70 3.95
N GLN A 94 4.04 18.13 4.62
CA GLN A 94 5.06 19.01 4.04
C GLN A 94 5.88 18.33 2.92
N TYR A 95 6.14 17.03 3.05
CA TYR A 95 6.92 16.19 2.14
C TYR A 95 6.06 15.09 1.49
N PHE A 96 4.82 15.46 1.18
CA PHE A 96 3.80 14.53 0.69
C PHE A 96 4.22 13.75 -0.55
N ASP A 97 4.93 14.37 -1.50
CA ASP A 97 5.42 13.71 -2.71
C ASP A 97 6.28 12.50 -2.39
N ILE A 98 7.23 12.64 -1.46
CA ILE A 98 8.15 11.58 -1.07
C ILE A 98 7.39 10.44 -0.42
N VAL A 99 6.48 10.76 0.51
CA VAL A 99 5.71 9.75 1.25
C VAL A 99 4.70 9.04 0.33
N TYR A 100 4.01 9.79 -0.51
CA TYR A 100 3.09 9.27 -1.52
C TYR A 100 3.82 8.29 -2.44
N LEU A 101 4.88 8.74 -3.10
CA LEU A 101 5.68 7.90 -4.01
C LEU A 101 6.21 6.65 -3.30
N THR A 102 6.75 6.80 -2.09
CA THR A 102 7.23 5.68 -1.28
C THR A 102 6.11 4.69 -0.95
N SER A 103 4.92 5.19 -0.58
CA SER A 103 3.80 4.33 -0.20
C SER A 103 3.32 3.44 -1.35
N PHE A 104 3.38 3.93 -2.59
CA PHE A 104 2.98 3.18 -3.79
C PHE A 104 4.13 2.38 -4.43
N GLU A 105 5.36 2.55 -3.94
CA GLU A 105 6.53 1.74 -4.34
C GLU A 105 6.45 0.32 -3.73
N TYR A 106 5.82 0.16 -2.57
CA TYR A 106 5.74 -1.10 -1.84
C TYR A 106 4.30 -1.44 -1.42
N ASP A 107 3.80 -2.60 -1.85
CA ASP A 107 2.43 -3.08 -1.54
C ASP A 107 2.16 -3.25 -0.04
N CYS A 108 3.20 -3.43 0.78
CA CYS A 108 3.06 -3.59 2.23
C CYS A 108 2.80 -2.27 2.98
N LEU A 109 2.81 -1.12 2.29
CA LEU A 109 2.61 0.21 2.86
C LEU A 109 1.15 0.69 2.80
N LEU A 110 0.21 -0.24 2.99
CA LEU A 110 -1.24 0.02 2.86
C LEU A 110 -1.77 1.13 3.78
N ASN A 111 -1.21 1.30 4.99
CA ASN A 111 -1.68 2.34 5.91
C ASN A 111 -1.27 3.73 5.40
N LEU A 112 -0.03 3.88 4.91
CA LEU A 112 0.40 5.12 4.28
C LEU A 112 -0.34 5.39 2.98
N GLN A 113 -0.59 4.37 2.14
CA GLN A 113 -1.39 4.54 0.92
C GLN A 113 -2.79 5.06 1.23
N LYS A 114 -3.47 4.48 2.22
CA LYS A 114 -4.80 4.94 2.68
C LYS A 114 -4.76 6.36 3.24
N PHE A 115 -3.76 6.67 4.05
CA PHE A 115 -3.58 8.01 4.60
C PHE A 115 -3.37 9.03 3.48
N CYS A 116 -2.44 8.78 2.56
CA CYS A 116 -2.11 9.69 1.47
C CYS A 116 -3.26 9.88 0.49
N THR A 117 -4.00 8.82 0.15
CA THR A 117 -5.20 8.91 -0.71
C THR A 117 -6.34 9.65 -0.02
N GLY A 118 -6.50 9.45 1.30
CA GLY A 118 -7.43 10.22 2.13
C GLY A 118 -7.09 11.71 2.10
N LEU A 119 -5.82 12.07 2.31
CA LEU A 119 -5.36 13.45 2.25
C LEU A 119 -5.62 14.09 0.88
N ALA A 120 -5.33 13.38 -0.21
CA ALA A 120 -5.58 13.85 -1.57
C ALA A 120 -7.05 14.03 -1.91
N SER A 121 -7.93 13.27 -1.27
CA SER A 121 -9.37 13.34 -1.51
C SER A 121 -10.04 14.41 -0.65
N ASN A 122 -9.63 14.52 0.61
CA ASN A 122 -10.34 15.30 1.63
C ASN A 122 -9.74 16.69 1.87
N GLU A 123 -8.41 16.83 1.74
CA GLU A 123 -7.68 18.07 2.00
C GLU A 123 -6.64 18.36 0.88
N PRO A 124 -7.06 18.39 -0.40
CA PRO A 124 -6.15 18.53 -1.54
C PRO A 124 -5.32 19.82 -1.50
N GLU A 125 -5.83 20.88 -0.85
CA GLU A 125 -5.11 22.15 -0.66
C GLU A 125 -3.80 22.00 0.11
N LYS A 126 -3.71 21.05 1.04
CA LYS A 126 -2.46 20.77 1.77
C LYS A 126 -1.38 20.27 0.81
N ILE A 127 -1.76 19.48 -0.19
CA ILE A 127 -0.83 18.93 -1.18
C ILE A 127 -0.35 20.00 -2.16
N PHE A 128 -1.25 20.88 -2.62
CA PHE A 128 -0.85 22.04 -3.44
C PHE A 128 0.19 22.92 -2.72
N ASN A 129 0.06 23.05 -1.40
CA ASN A 129 0.97 23.82 -0.56
C ASN A 129 2.24 23.05 -0.11
N SER A 130 2.40 21.78 -0.51
CA SER A 130 3.56 20.98 -0.14
C SER A 130 4.86 21.51 -0.76
N THR A 131 5.99 21.20 -0.11
CA THR A 131 7.31 21.75 -0.49
C THR A 131 7.69 21.40 -1.92
N ASN A 132 7.40 20.16 -2.31
CA ASN A 132 7.81 19.58 -3.60
C ASN A 132 6.60 19.20 -4.46
N PHE A 133 5.54 20.01 -4.44
CA PHE A 133 4.36 19.78 -5.29
C PHE A 133 4.70 19.49 -6.76
N SER A 134 5.73 20.14 -7.30
CA SER A 134 6.20 19.92 -8.67
C SER A 134 6.70 18.49 -8.96
N SER A 135 6.98 17.68 -7.93
CA SER A 135 7.46 16.31 -8.04
C SER A 135 6.34 15.26 -8.01
N ILE A 136 5.08 15.67 -7.84
CA ILE A 136 3.97 14.71 -7.79
C ILE A 136 3.73 14.03 -9.15
N PRO A 137 3.31 12.76 -9.15
CA PRO A 137 2.87 12.06 -10.36
C PRO A 137 1.74 12.77 -11.11
N GLU A 138 1.73 12.60 -12.43
CA GLU A 138 0.72 13.14 -13.34
C GLU A 138 -0.72 12.72 -12.99
N ASN A 139 -0.93 11.43 -12.69
CA ASN A 139 -2.24 10.91 -12.31
C ASN A 139 -2.76 11.53 -11.01
N LEU A 140 -1.86 11.82 -10.06
CA LEU A 140 -2.20 12.51 -8.82
C LEU A 140 -2.52 13.99 -9.08
N LEU A 141 -1.75 14.68 -9.93
CA LEU A 141 -2.09 16.05 -10.30
C LEU A 141 -3.49 16.14 -10.93
N ILE A 142 -3.84 15.21 -11.84
CA ILE A 142 -5.16 15.14 -12.46
C ILE A 142 -6.25 14.94 -11.39
N SER A 143 -6.08 14.02 -10.45
CA SER A 143 -7.10 13.79 -9.41
C SER A 143 -7.29 15.01 -8.51
N LEU A 144 -6.19 15.71 -8.17
CA LEU A 144 -6.24 16.94 -7.36
C LEU A 144 -6.99 18.08 -8.08
N ILE A 145 -6.68 18.33 -9.36
CA ILE A 145 -7.35 19.42 -10.11
C ILE A 145 -8.78 19.07 -10.53
N GLN A 146 -9.16 17.79 -10.54
CA GLN A 146 -10.54 17.35 -10.76
C GLN A 146 -11.39 17.42 -9.49
N ASN A 147 -10.77 17.48 -8.31
CA ASN A 147 -11.47 17.42 -7.04
C ASN A 147 -12.43 18.62 -6.86
N ASP A 148 -13.72 18.33 -6.68
CA ASP A 148 -14.77 19.31 -6.42
C ASP A 148 -14.70 19.88 -5.00
N HIS A 149 -14.11 19.16 -4.05
CA HIS A 149 -13.92 19.60 -2.66
C HIS A 149 -12.73 20.54 -2.48
N LEU A 150 -11.98 20.84 -3.55
CA LEU A 150 -10.80 21.70 -3.49
C LEU A 150 -11.16 23.14 -3.04
N ARG A 151 -10.75 23.48 -1.81
CA ARG A 151 -10.95 24.80 -1.19
C ARG A 151 -9.87 25.82 -1.64
N MET A 152 -9.76 26.03 -2.94
CA MET A 152 -8.76 26.91 -3.56
C MET A 152 -9.35 27.71 -4.72
N ASN A 153 -8.91 28.96 -4.90
CA ASN A 153 -9.33 29.76 -6.06
C ASN A 153 -8.78 29.15 -7.35
N GLU A 154 -9.58 29.17 -8.42
CA GLU A 154 -9.19 28.56 -9.69
C GLU A 154 -7.91 29.18 -10.28
N ILE A 155 -7.64 30.46 -10.00
CA ILE A 155 -6.39 31.09 -10.41
C ILE A 155 -5.16 30.44 -9.77
N GLN A 156 -5.26 30.06 -8.49
CA GLN A 156 -4.18 29.41 -7.78
C GLN A 156 -3.98 27.99 -8.34
N VAL A 157 -5.06 27.28 -8.69
CA VAL A 157 -4.98 25.98 -9.37
C VAL A 157 -4.21 26.10 -10.69
N TRP A 158 -4.53 27.11 -11.50
CA TRP A 158 -3.80 27.40 -12.74
C TRP A 158 -2.31 27.69 -12.49
N GLU A 159 -1.97 28.52 -11.50
CA GLU A 159 -0.58 28.84 -11.16
C GLU A 159 0.21 27.59 -10.71
N HIS A 160 -0.41 26.70 -9.93
CA HIS A 160 0.22 25.44 -9.52
C HIS A 160 0.44 24.50 -10.70
N VAL A 161 -0.56 24.32 -11.57
CA VAL A 161 -0.43 23.50 -12.78
C VAL A 161 0.66 24.03 -13.69
N LEU A 162 0.74 25.35 -13.87
CA LEU A 162 1.79 26.00 -14.64
C LEU A 162 3.17 25.78 -14.01
N LYS A 163 3.30 25.97 -12.69
CA LYS A 163 4.54 25.71 -11.94
C LYS A 163 4.97 24.24 -12.06
N TRP A 164 4.03 23.30 -11.99
CA TRP A 164 4.29 21.88 -12.21
C TRP A 164 4.80 21.63 -13.64
N GLY A 165 4.13 22.19 -14.66
CA GLY A 165 4.52 22.00 -16.06
C GLY A 165 5.89 22.60 -16.41
N LEU A 166 6.23 23.75 -15.83
CA LEU A 166 7.58 24.34 -15.96
C LEU A 166 8.64 23.49 -15.26
N ALA A 167 8.35 22.93 -14.09
CA ALA A 167 9.29 22.06 -13.38
C ALA A 167 9.59 20.74 -14.13
N GLN A 168 8.63 20.23 -14.92
CA GLN A 168 8.87 19.09 -15.81
C GLN A 168 9.79 19.42 -16.99
N ASN A 169 10.03 20.71 -17.25
CA ASN A 169 10.86 21.20 -18.34
C ASN A 169 11.89 22.23 -17.83
N PRO A 170 12.95 21.81 -17.10
CA PRO A 170 13.85 22.72 -16.37
C PRO A 170 14.61 23.73 -17.25
N GLU A 171 14.69 23.50 -18.56
CA GLU A 171 15.33 24.39 -19.52
C GLU A 171 14.47 25.63 -19.86
N LEU A 172 13.18 25.63 -19.50
CA LEU A 172 12.26 26.72 -19.82
C LEU A 172 12.36 27.87 -18.81
N SER A 173 12.31 29.11 -19.31
CA SER A 173 12.17 30.28 -18.44
C SER A 173 10.81 30.29 -17.75
N SER A 174 10.79 30.77 -16.50
CA SER A 174 9.53 31.05 -15.80
C SER A 174 8.88 32.36 -16.28
N ASP A 175 9.63 33.25 -16.93
CA ASP A 175 9.09 34.48 -17.51
C ASP A 175 8.52 34.21 -18.92
N PRO A 176 7.22 34.43 -19.16
CA PRO A 176 6.60 34.24 -20.46
C PRO A 176 7.19 35.11 -21.58
N GLN A 177 7.86 36.22 -21.27
CA GLN A 177 8.51 37.07 -22.28
C GLN A 177 9.79 36.44 -22.84
N ASP A 178 10.44 35.57 -22.07
CA ASP A 178 11.67 34.90 -22.48
C ASP A 178 11.40 33.61 -23.29
N LEU A 179 10.15 33.15 -23.33
CA LEU A 179 9.77 31.91 -24.00
C LEU A 179 9.70 32.08 -25.52
N SER A 180 10.50 31.28 -26.23
CA SER A 180 10.41 31.15 -27.68
C SER A 180 9.14 30.41 -28.10
N LYS A 181 8.84 30.40 -29.41
CA LYS A 181 7.69 29.63 -29.93
C LYS A 181 7.82 28.14 -29.64
N ASN A 182 9.03 27.59 -29.76
CA ASN A 182 9.30 26.18 -29.50
C ASN A 182 9.08 25.84 -28.02
N ASP A 183 9.49 26.74 -27.13
CA ASP A 183 9.33 26.58 -25.68
C ASP A 183 7.85 26.52 -25.29
N PHE A 184 7.02 27.37 -25.91
CA PHE A 184 5.57 27.29 -25.76
C PHE A 184 4.98 25.98 -26.30
N ASP A 185 5.52 25.42 -27.39
CA ASP A 185 5.06 24.14 -27.93
C ASP A 185 5.42 22.97 -26.99
N ILE A 186 6.60 23.00 -26.34
CA ILE A 186 6.99 22.05 -25.29
C ILE A 186 6.02 22.13 -24.10
N LEU A 187 5.85 23.33 -23.53
CA LEU A 187 4.99 23.54 -22.37
C LEU A 187 3.53 23.20 -22.67
N LYS A 188 3.06 23.48 -23.90
CA LYS A 188 1.74 23.08 -24.38
C LYS A 188 1.58 21.57 -24.37
N ASN A 189 2.53 20.82 -24.90
CA ASN A 189 2.46 19.37 -24.94
C ASN A 189 2.45 18.76 -23.53
N THR A 190 3.20 19.35 -22.58
CA THR A 190 3.15 18.96 -21.17
C THR A 190 1.78 19.26 -20.55
N LEU A 191 1.23 20.45 -20.78
CA LEU A 191 0.04 20.91 -20.05
C LEU A 191 -1.30 20.50 -20.67
N GLN A 192 -1.31 20.01 -21.91
CA GLN A 192 -2.54 19.81 -22.71
C GLN A 192 -3.62 18.98 -22.02
N GLN A 193 -3.24 17.99 -21.20
CA GLN A 193 -4.19 17.09 -20.54
C GLN A 193 -4.78 17.65 -19.25
N TYR A 194 -4.15 18.66 -18.65
CA TYR A 194 -4.63 19.30 -17.43
C TYR A 194 -5.56 20.48 -17.72
N ILE A 195 -5.34 21.17 -18.84
CA ILE A 195 -6.12 22.33 -19.29
C ILE A 195 -7.64 22.10 -19.26
N PRO A 196 -8.19 20.94 -19.70
CA PRO A 196 -9.64 20.69 -19.66
C PRO A 196 -10.24 20.70 -18.26
N PHE A 197 -9.44 20.49 -17.21
CA PHE A 197 -9.89 20.44 -15.82
C PHE A 197 -9.80 21.79 -15.11
N ILE A 198 -9.24 22.81 -15.76
CA ILE A 198 -9.16 24.18 -15.25
C ILE A 198 -10.41 24.97 -15.65
N ARG A 199 -11.12 25.51 -14.65
CA ARG A 199 -12.37 26.26 -14.82
C ARG A 199 -12.08 27.72 -15.16
N PHE A 200 -11.43 27.99 -16.29
CA PHE A 200 -11.02 29.36 -16.68
C PHE A 200 -12.14 30.41 -16.67
N TYR A 201 -13.40 30.02 -16.87
CA TYR A 201 -14.56 30.91 -16.78
C TYR A 201 -14.86 31.42 -15.36
N ASN A 202 -14.27 30.80 -14.34
CA ASN A 202 -14.38 31.20 -12.94
C ASN A 202 -13.33 32.26 -12.53
N LEU A 203 -12.45 32.66 -13.45
CA LEU A 203 -11.47 33.73 -13.21
C LEU A 203 -12.12 35.10 -13.36
N THR A 204 -11.54 36.11 -12.71
CA THR A 204 -11.81 37.52 -13.00
C THR A 204 -11.10 37.97 -14.28
N SER A 205 -11.57 39.07 -14.89
CA SER A 205 -10.91 39.68 -16.05
C SER A 205 -9.45 40.04 -15.77
N ASP A 206 -9.13 40.50 -14.55
CA ASP A 206 -7.77 40.86 -14.14
C ASP A 206 -6.87 39.63 -13.98
N GLU A 207 -7.36 38.55 -13.36
CA GLU A 207 -6.63 37.29 -13.25
C GLU A 207 -6.37 36.67 -14.62
N PHE A 208 -7.39 36.61 -15.48
CA PHE A 208 -7.22 36.14 -16.85
C PHE A 208 -6.18 36.98 -17.61
N SER A 209 -6.28 38.31 -17.53
CA SER A 209 -5.40 39.22 -18.26
C SER A 209 -3.95 39.16 -17.80
N ASN A 210 -3.71 39.08 -16.49
CA ASN A 210 -2.37 39.15 -15.92
C ASN A 210 -1.67 37.79 -15.82
N LYS A 211 -2.41 36.69 -15.70
CA LYS A 211 -1.84 35.38 -15.36
C LYS A 211 -2.08 34.30 -16.41
N VAL A 212 -3.14 34.40 -17.22
CA VAL A 212 -3.46 33.41 -18.26
C VAL A 212 -3.01 33.90 -19.64
N LEU A 213 -3.30 35.16 -19.99
CA LEU A 213 -2.93 35.72 -21.30
C LEU A 213 -1.44 35.65 -21.64
N PRO A 214 -0.49 35.84 -20.70
CA PRO A 214 0.94 35.69 -21.02
C PRO A 214 1.27 34.29 -21.58
N PHE A 215 0.51 33.27 -21.18
CA PHE A 215 0.67 31.88 -21.59
C PHE A 215 -0.35 31.44 -22.66
N LYS A 216 -1.01 32.38 -23.36
CA LYS A 216 -2.07 32.08 -24.36
C LYS A 216 -1.71 31.04 -25.43
N ARG A 217 -0.42 30.88 -25.75
CA ARG A 217 0.06 29.90 -26.76
C ARG A 217 -0.05 28.46 -26.28
N VAL A 218 -0.10 28.23 -24.97
CA VAL A 218 -0.30 26.92 -24.34
C VAL A 218 -1.76 26.46 -24.52
N LEU A 219 -2.71 27.39 -24.55
CA LEU A 219 -4.14 27.07 -24.64
C LEU A 219 -4.53 26.55 -26.04
N PRO A 220 -5.48 25.58 -26.12
CA PRO A 220 -6.13 25.23 -27.38
C PRO A 220 -6.75 26.44 -28.06
N LYS A 221 -6.61 26.53 -29.39
CA LYS A 221 -7.01 27.72 -30.16
C LYS A 221 -8.49 28.09 -29.98
N GLU A 222 -9.37 27.10 -29.95
CA GLU A 222 -10.81 27.34 -29.78
C GLU A 222 -11.12 27.81 -28.36
N LEU A 223 -10.58 27.14 -27.33
CA LEU A 223 -10.70 27.58 -25.94
C LEU A 223 -10.22 29.03 -25.76
N TYR A 224 -9.07 29.39 -26.33
CA TYR A 224 -8.55 30.75 -26.24
C TYR A 224 -9.51 31.80 -26.84
N LYS A 225 -10.09 31.52 -28.02
CA LYS A 225 -11.06 32.43 -28.65
C LYS A 225 -12.31 32.61 -27.79
N ASP A 226 -12.81 31.51 -27.22
CA ASP A 226 -14.00 31.53 -26.37
C ASP A 226 -13.77 32.33 -25.09
N LEU A 227 -12.62 32.13 -24.43
CA LEU A 227 -12.24 32.89 -23.25
C LEU A 227 -12.09 34.39 -23.54
N ILE A 228 -11.43 34.75 -24.65
CA ILE A 228 -11.32 36.15 -25.07
C ILE A 228 -12.71 36.77 -25.29
N LYS A 229 -13.62 36.07 -25.96
CA LYS A 229 -14.99 36.54 -26.18
C LYS A 229 -15.74 36.72 -24.87
N TYR A 230 -15.61 35.77 -23.95
CA TYR A 230 -16.23 35.81 -22.62
C TYR A 230 -15.76 37.04 -21.83
N PHE A 231 -14.46 37.21 -21.64
CA PHE A 231 -13.89 38.29 -20.83
C PHE A 231 -14.04 39.68 -21.47
N LEU A 232 -14.04 39.80 -22.80
CA LEU A 232 -14.29 41.08 -23.47
C LEU A 232 -15.77 41.52 -23.42
N SER A 233 -16.71 40.57 -23.34
CA SER A 233 -18.15 40.88 -23.31
C SER A 233 -18.69 41.18 -21.91
N HIS A 234 -18.05 40.66 -20.85
CA HIS A 234 -18.52 40.78 -19.46
C HIS A 234 -17.92 41.95 -18.67
N ASN A 235 -17.16 42.85 -19.29
CA ASN A 235 -16.58 44.04 -18.63
C ASN A 235 -17.59 45.05 -18.01
N ASN A 236 -18.90 44.78 -18.05
CA ASN A 236 -19.96 45.70 -17.60
C ASN A 236 -20.97 45.10 -16.59
N GLN A 237 -20.80 43.88 -16.08
CA GLN A 237 -21.66 43.35 -15.02
C GLN A 237 -20.81 42.93 -13.82
N SER A 238 -21.06 43.65 -12.73
CA SER A 238 -20.78 43.41 -11.30
C SER A 238 -19.74 42.36 -10.89
N ASN A 239 -18.97 42.73 -9.86
CA ASN A 239 -18.04 41.93 -9.05
C ASN A 239 -18.66 40.70 -8.35
N ASP A 240 -19.61 40.00 -8.96
CA ASP A 240 -20.14 38.75 -8.45
C ASP A 240 -19.11 37.65 -8.76
N ARG A 241 -18.40 37.20 -7.71
CA ARG A 241 -17.47 36.07 -7.82
C ARG A 241 -18.20 34.88 -8.47
N PRO A 242 -17.66 34.28 -9.54
CA PRO A 242 -18.15 33.01 -10.05
C PRO A 242 -18.15 31.96 -8.94
N ILE A 243 -19.10 31.02 -9.00
CA ILE A 243 -19.32 29.98 -8.00
C ILE A 243 -18.00 29.23 -7.74
N SER A 244 -17.46 29.38 -6.53
CA SER A 244 -16.34 28.59 -6.03
C SER A 244 -16.65 27.10 -6.15
N ARG A 245 -15.63 26.24 -6.29
CA ARG A 245 -15.82 24.77 -6.20
C ARG A 245 -16.53 24.39 -4.88
N TYR A 246 -16.34 25.23 -3.87
CA TYR A 246 -16.81 25.08 -2.51
C TYR A 246 -18.20 25.70 -2.27
N ASP A 247 -19.14 24.89 -1.81
CA ASP A 247 -20.46 25.28 -1.28
C ASP A 247 -20.50 24.95 0.23
N GLU A 248 -20.23 25.96 1.07
CA GLU A 248 -20.19 25.88 2.55
C GLU A 248 -21.41 25.16 3.17
N SER A 249 -22.58 25.23 2.52
CA SER A 249 -23.83 24.70 3.06
C SER A 249 -23.92 23.16 3.02
N LYS A 250 -23.13 22.50 2.16
CA LYS A 250 -23.09 21.04 2.03
C LYS A 250 -22.09 20.40 3.00
N ASP A 251 -21.02 21.10 3.34
CA ASP A 251 -19.94 20.56 4.17
C ASP A 251 -20.27 20.54 5.66
N ILE A 252 -21.09 21.46 6.20
CA ILE A 252 -21.54 21.36 7.60
C ILE A 252 -22.27 20.02 7.86
N LYS A 253 -22.97 19.49 6.85
CA LYS A 253 -23.61 18.16 6.93
C LYS A 253 -22.63 17.01 6.71
N LEU A 254 -21.66 17.16 5.80
CA LEU A 254 -20.70 16.11 5.46
C LEU A 254 -19.60 15.97 6.52
N GLU A 255 -19.03 17.07 7.02
CA GLU A 255 -18.06 17.09 8.13
C GLU A 255 -18.67 16.50 9.40
N THR A 256 -19.93 16.81 9.72
CA THR A 256 -20.64 16.20 10.87
C THR A 256 -20.81 14.69 10.69
N GLN A 257 -20.90 14.18 9.46
CA GLN A 257 -21.14 12.77 9.17
C GLN A 257 -19.83 11.97 9.09
N VAL A 258 -18.81 12.52 8.42
CA VAL A 258 -17.47 11.95 8.29
C VAL A 258 -16.74 11.95 9.65
N TYR A 259 -16.87 13.01 10.45
CA TYR A 259 -16.31 13.05 11.81
C TYR A 259 -16.93 12.00 12.75
N GLN A 260 -18.20 11.67 12.54
CA GLN A 260 -18.89 10.60 13.30
C GLN A 260 -18.52 9.20 12.81
N GLU A 261 -18.25 9.02 11.52
CA GLU A 261 -17.78 7.74 10.96
C GLU A 261 -16.30 7.46 11.30
N PHE A 262 -15.39 8.43 11.18
CA PHE A 262 -13.96 8.25 11.49
C PHE A 262 -13.67 8.06 12.98
N LYS A 263 -14.45 8.68 13.88
CA LYS A 263 -14.31 8.51 15.34
C LYS A 263 -14.69 7.10 15.80
N GLY A 264 -15.55 6.40 15.04
CA GLY A 264 -15.99 5.04 15.35
C GLY A 264 -14.86 4.00 15.24
N ASP A 265 -13.95 4.17 14.28
CA ASP A 265 -12.97 3.16 13.91
C ASP A 265 -11.61 3.29 14.63
N PHE A 266 -11.27 4.46 15.18
CA PHE A 266 -9.97 4.72 15.84
C PHE A 266 -10.00 4.76 17.37
N MET A 267 -11.18 4.69 17.99
CA MET A 267 -11.30 4.66 19.46
C MET A 267 -10.96 3.27 20.01
N THR A 268 -9.70 3.07 20.42
CA THR A 268 -9.26 1.83 21.08
C THR A 268 -9.96 1.68 22.45
N GLU A 269 -10.24 0.43 22.86
CA GLU A 269 -10.87 0.12 24.15
C GLU A 269 -10.07 0.64 25.36
N GLU A 270 -8.77 0.89 25.17
CA GLU A 270 -7.88 1.48 26.16
C GLU A 270 -8.13 2.99 26.34
N ILE A 271 -8.41 3.71 25.25
CA ILE A 271 -8.78 5.13 25.28
C ILE A 271 -10.18 5.29 25.88
N LYS A 272 -11.14 4.42 25.52
CA LYS A 272 -12.47 4.40 26.14
C LYS A 272 -12.41 4.15 27.64
N LYS A 273 -11.54 3.23 28.10
CA LYS A 273 -11.30 2.98 29.53
C LYS A 273 -10.70 4.18 30.25
N LYS A 274 -9.73 4.88 29.64
CA LYS A 274 -9.14 6.10 30.21
C LYS A 274 -10.16 7.23 30.33
N ILE A 275 -10.99 7.44 29.31
CA ILE A 275 -12.06 8.46 29.33
C ILE A 275 -13.10 8.13 30.42
N PHE A 276 -13.49 6.86 30.55
CA PHE A 276 -14.41 6.40 31.60
C PHE A 276 -13.82 6.54 33.01
N GLN A 277 -12.51 6.29 33.19
CA GLN A 277 -11.82 6.49 34.47
C GLN A 277 -11.68 7.97 34.87
N LEU A 278 -11.67 8.89 33.89
CA LEU A 278 -11.57 10.33 34.11
C LEU A 278 -12.93 11.02 34.34
N GLY A 279 -14.05 10.30 34.19
CA GLY A 279 -15.38 10.79 34.55
C GLY A 279 -15.95 11.89 33.65
N LEU A 280 -15.51 12.00 32.40
CA LEU A 280 -15.98 13.01 31.45
C LEU A 280 -17.12 12.45 30.57
N GLU A 281 -18.28 13.09 30.60
CA GLU A 281 -19.38 12.82 29.64
C GLU A 281 -19.06 13.44 28.27
N THR A 282 -19.45 12.75 27.19
CA THR A 282 -18.95 12.93 25.82
C THR A 282 -19.35 14.22 25.09
N ASP A 283 -20.03 15.16 25.75
CA ASP A 283 -20.70 16.27 25.06
C ASP A 283 -20.07 17.66 25.27
N ASN A 284 -18.93 17.80 25.97
CA ASN A 284 -18.25 19.09 26.13
C ASN A 284 -16.76 19.03 25.79
N MET A 285 -16.43 19.08 24.49
CA MET A 285 -15.04 19.05 23.98
C MET A 285 -14.54 20.39 23.40
N VAL A 286 -15.12 21.53 23.80
CA VAL A 286 -14.56 22.87 23.50
C VAL A 286 -13.64 23.36 24.63
N GLN A 287 -13.67 22.73 25.81
CA GLN A 287 -12.82 23.12 26.95
C GLN A 287 -11.44 22.44 26.98
N LEU A 288 -11.22 21.38 26.20
CA LEU A 288 -9.97 20.62 26.24
C LEU A 288 -8.81 21.27 25.46
N GLU A 289 -9.09 22.10 24.45
CA GLU A 289 -8.06 22.89 23.74
C GLU A 289 -7.49 24.03 24.60
N SER A 290 -8.23 24.50 25.61
CA SER A 290 -7.81 25.58 26.50
C SER A 290 -6.87 25.13 27.63
N LEU A 291 -6.80 23.84 27.94
CA LEU A 291 -5.98 23.31 29.05
C LEU A 291 -4.62 22.76 28.58
N MET A 292 -4.52 22.37 27.30
CA MET A 292 -3.29 21.80 26.72
C MET A 292 -2.20 22.85 26.39
N THR A 293 -2.51 24.14 26.51
CA THR A 293 -1.60 25.24 26.08
C THR A 293 -0.88 25.96 27.22
N GLU A 294 -1.16 25.64 28.50
CA GLU A 294 -0.48 26.28 29.64
C GLU A 294 0.59 25.41 30.33
N GLU A 295 0.64 24.09 30.10
CA GLU A 295 1.65 23.23 30.72
C GLU A 295 3.04 23.27 30.04
N THR A 296 3.17 23.86 28.85
CA THR A 296 4.46 23.96 28.14
C THR A 296 5.16 25.33 28.25
N LYS A 297 4.68 26.25 29.09
CA LYS A 297 5.35 27.56 29.31
C LYS A 297 6.24 27.64 30.55
N SER A 298 6.37 26.57 31.32
CA SER A 298 7.08 26.60 32.61
C SER A 298 8.49 25.99 32.62
N GLU A 299 8.97 25.39 31.52
CA GLU A 299 10.28 24.72 31.49
C GLU A 299 11.34 25.40 30.59
N MET A 300 11.09 26.62 30.10
CA MET A 300 12.03 27.36 29.24
C MET A 300 12.63 28.63 29.88
N ALA A 301 12.76 28.70 31.21
CA ALA A 301 13.35 29.86 31.89
C ALA A 301 14.33 29.48 33.01
N MET A 302 15.44 28.83 32.66
CA MET A 302 16.70 28.66 33.42
C MET A 302 17.54 27.68 32.57
N GLU A 303 18.71 27.96 32.00
CA GLU A 303 19.86 28.77 32.40
C GLU A 303 20.60 29.22 31.13
N ASN A 304 20.96 30.50 31.04
CA ASN A 304 22.14 30.96 30.31
C ASN A 304 23.15 31.38 31.38
N ASN A 305 24.36 30.81 31.36
CA ASN A 305 25.64 31.52 31.52
C ASN A 305 26.77 30.51 31.67
N GLU A 306 27.65 30.42 30.67
CA GLU A 306 29.04 30.91 30.80
C GLU A 306 29.81 30.73 29.48
N THR A 307 30.30 31.85 28.97
CA THR A 307 31.28 32.01 27.91
C THR A 307 32.71 31.76 28.41
N VAL A 308 33.53 31.00 27.69
CA VAL A 308 34.99 31.25 27.57
C VAL A 308 35.47 30.95 26.14
N GLN A 309 36.44 31.75 25.72
CA GLN A 309 36.90 32.09 24.38
C GLN A 309 38.20 31.38 23.92
N LEU A 310 38.42 31.43 22.60
CA LEU A 310 39.67 31.52 21.80
C LEU A 310 40.35 30.26 21.19
N GLU A 311 40.64 30.42 19.90
CA GLU A 311 41.23 29.55 18.83
C GLU A 311 42.77 29.32 18.96
N PRO A 312 43.51 28.89 17.90
CA PRO A 312 43.47 27.70 17.02
C PRO A 312 44.84 26.93 17.05
N VAL A 313 45.06 25.90 16.19
CA VAL A 313 46.30 25.64 15.39
C VAL A 313 46.48 24.14 14.96
N THR A 314 46.36 23.94 13.64
CA THR A 314 47.14 23.09 12.69
C THR A 314 47.24 21.55 12.79
N SER A 315 46.71 20.91 11.73
CA SER A 315 47.42 20.19 10.64
C SER A 315 47.64 18.67 10.62
N VAL A 316 47.48 18.19 9.37
CA VAL A 316 48.08 17.04 8.64
C VAL A 316 47.48 15.65 8.84
N GLY A 317 47.03 15.08 7.71
CA GLY A 317 46.81 13.65 7.56
C GLY A 317 46.01 13.23 6.33
N THR A 318 46.37 13.68 5.12
CA THR A 318 45.83 13.13 3.86
C THR A 318 46.30 11.69 3.64
N ARG A 319 45.40 10.79 3.23
CA ARG A 319 45.72 9.59 2.45
C ARG A 319 44.65 9.38 1.37
N GLU A 320 45.06 9.68 0.14
CA GLU A 320 44.43 9.18 -1.08
C GLU A 320 44.63 7.66 -1.18
N ILE A 321 43.62 6.93 -1.65
CA ILE A 321 43.76 5.58 -2.18
C ILE A 321 43.21 5.57 -3.61
N ILE A 322 44.13 5.35 -4.54
CA ILE A 322 43.90 5.10 -5.97
C ILE A 322 43.30 3.69 -6.10
N VAL A 323 42.18 3.55 -6.83
CA VAL A 323 41.65 2.24 -7.24
C VAL A 323 41.74 2.11 -8.75
N GLU A 324 42.57 1.17 -9.19
CA GLU A 324 42.78 0.81 -10.59
C GLU A 324 41.54 0.14 -11.20
N HIS A 325 41.28 0.49 -12.45
CA HIS A 325 40.25 -0.10 -13.29
C HIS A 325 40.68 -1.47 -13.81
N SER A 326 39.85 -2.49 -13.61
CA SER A 326 39.88 -3.70 -14.44
C SER A 326 38.55 -3.86 -15.18
N LYS A 327 38.65 -3.85 -16.52
CA LYS A 327 37.58 -4.21 -17.44
C LYS A 327 37.28 -5.70 -17.32
N SER A 328 36.00 -6.08 -17.28
CA SER A 328 35.57 -7.39 -17.76
C SER A 328 34.25 -7.29 -18.50
N GLU A 329 34.16 -8.09 -19.55
CA GLU A 329 33.28 -8.01 -20.71
C GLU A 329 31.79 -8.28 -20.44
N SER A 330 30.97 -7.71 -21.32
CA SER A 330 29.54 -7.93 -21.44
C SER A 330 29.19 -9.41 -21.65
N ARG A 331 28.36 -9.95 -20.75
CA ARG A 331 27.49 -11.09 -21.06
C ARG A 331 26.04 -10.63 -20.92
N THR A 332 25.34 -10.65 -22.04
CA THR A 332 23.90 -10.48 -22.17
C THR A 332 23.18 -11.52 -21.31
N SER A 333 22.69 -11.12 -20.13
CA SER A 333 21.63 -11.84 -19.44
C SER A 333 20.30 -11.41 -20.04
N LYS A 334 19.61 -12.33 -20.72
CA LYS A 334 18.19 -12.17 -21.04
C LYS A 334 17.45 -11.79 -19.75
N SER A 335 16.78 -10.65 -19.77
CA SER A 335 15.83 -10.24 -18.75
C SER A 335 14.74 -11.32 -18.66
N ILE A 336 14.67 -11.99 -17.53
CA ILE A 336 13.44 -12.70 -17.13
C ILE A 336 12.45 -11.57 -16.85
N SER A 337 11.44 -11.40 -17.71
CA SER A 337 10.32 -10.52 -17.42
C SER A 337 9.72 -10.94 -16.09
N GLU A 338 9.78 -10.06 -15.09
CA GLU A 338 9.09 -10.24 -13.82
C GLU A 338 7.60 -10.45 -14.10
N ILE A 339 7.13 -11.65 -13.82
CA ILE A 339 5.72 -11.98 -13.94
C ILE A 339 5.05 -11.35 -12.73
N ASN A 340 4.39 -10.23 -12.98
CA ASN A 340 3.64 -9.47 -11.98
C ASN A 340 2.41 -10.29 -11.59
N LEU A 341 2.53 -11.13 -10.57
CA LEU A 341 1.39 -11.77 -9.93
C LEU A 341 0.73 -10.69 -9.08
N GLY A 342 -0.46 -10.24 -9.47
CA GLY A 342 -1.25 -9.29 -8.69
C GLY A 342 -1.20 -9.66 -7.20
N GLY A 343 -0.84 -8.68 -6.35
CA GLY A 343 -0.47 -8.88 -4.96
C GLY A 343 -1.38 -9.85 -4.22
N VAL A 344 -0.82 -10.97 -3.75
CA VAL A 344 -1.56 -11.97 -2.98
C VAL A 344 -1.75 -11.43 -1.56
N ASP A 345 -2.95 -10.94 -1.26
CA ASP A 345 -3.36 -10.51 0.10
C ASP A 345 -3.60 -11.74 1.00
N SER A 346 -2.52 -12.44 1.37
CA SER A 346 -2.53 -13.59 2.29
C SER A 346 -1.50 -13.42 3.40
N ASN A 347 -1.91 -13.73 4.63
CA ASN A 347 -0.99 -13.86 5.76
C ASN A 347 -0.48 -15.29 5.96
N ILE A 348 -1.06 -16.28 5.26
CA ILE A 348 -0.72 -17.70 5.41
C ILE A 348 0.24 -18.19 4.31
N ILE A 349 0.04 -17.78 3.05
CA ILE A 349 0.87 -18.22 1.91
C ILE A 349 1.82 -17.13 1.41
N THR A 350 2.84 -17.54 0.66
CA THR A 350 3.81 -16.65 0.02
C THR A 350 3.57 -16.61 -1.48
N CYS A 351 4.22 -15.69 -2.21
CA CYS A 351 4.13 -15.65 -3.67
C CYS A 351 4.52 -16.99 -4.33
N LYS A 352 5.52 -17.72 -3.79
CA LYS A 352 5.91 -19.04 -4.31
C LYS A 352 4.81 -20.10 -4.15
N HIS A 353 4.09 -20.06 -3.02
CA HIS A 353 2.94 -20.95 -2.84
C HIS A 353 1.83 -20.59 -3.83
N ALA A 354 1.56 -19.29 -4.01
CA ALA A 354 0.57 -18.82 -4.97
C ALA A 354 0.92 -19.22 -6.41
N GLU A 355 2.18 -19.02 -6.84
CA GLU A 355 2.70 -19.47 -8.14
C GLU A 355 2.46 -20.97 -8.39
N LEU A 356 2.71 -21.80 -7.38
CA LEU A 356 2.52 -23.23 -7.52
C LEU A 356 1.04 -23.59 -7.58
N ILE A 357 0.20 -22.92 -6.78
CA ILE A 357 -1.25 -23.10 -6.79
C ILE A 357 -1.83 -22.67 -8.14
N THR A 358 -1.41 -21.54 -8.72
CA THR A 358 -1.89 -21.09 -10.04
C THR A 358 -1.51 -22.08 -11.15
N LYS A 359 -0.28 -22.62 -11.12
CA LYS A 359 0.12 -23.73 -12.01
C LYS A 359 -0.79 -24.95 -11.86
N TRP A 360 -1.20 -25.28 -10.63
CA TRP A 360 -2.16 -26.36 -10.38
C TRP A 360 -3.58 -26.01 -10.83
N ILE A 361 -4.02 -24.76 -10.78
CA ILE A 361 -5.32 -24.34 -11.33
C ILE A 361 -5.34 -24.53 -12.85
N ASP A 362 -4.26 -24.15 -13.54
CA ASP A 362 -4.13 -24.28 -15.00
C ASP A 362 -3.86 -25.71 -15.48
N ASN A 363 -3.62 -26.64 -14.56
CA ASN A 363 -3.24 -28.02 -14.85
C ASN A 363 -1.96 -28.15 -15.71
N ARG A 364 -0.99 -27.24 -15.51
CA ARG A 364 0.31 -27.23 -16.21
C ARG A 364 1.38 -28.01 -15.45
N GLU A 365 2.39 -28.51 -16.18
CA GLU A 365 3.59 -29.09 -15.58
C GLU A 365 4.52 -27.99 -15.03
N THR A 366 5.36 -28.33 -14.05
CA THR A 366 6.21 -27.37 -13.31
C THR A 366 7.17 -26.55 -14.17
N THR A 367 7.40 -26.95 -15.43
CA THR A 367 8.36 -26.38 -16.39
C THR A 367 7.78 -25.31 -17.34
N ASP A 368 6.48 -25.06 -17.35
CA ASP A 368 5.87 -24.11 -18.29
C ASP A 368 5.92 -22.65 -17.78
N GLU A 369 6.20 -21.71 -18.70
CA GLU A 369 6.13 -20.26 -18.45
C GLU A 369 4.68 -19.84 -18.09
N LEU A 370 4.52 -19.02 -17.05
CA LEU A 370 3.22 -18.49 -16.61
C LEU A 370 2.71 -17.48 -17.64
N THR A 371 1.52 -17.71 -18.20
CA THR A 371 0.88 -16.81 -19.18
C THR A 371 -0.39 -16.14 -18.65
N SER A 372 -0.85 -16.51 -17.46
CA SER A 372 -2.09 -16.04 -16.82
C SER A 372 -1.74 -15.31 -15.52
N SER A 373 -2.19 -14.07 -15.39
CA SER A 373 -2.21 -13.37 -14.10
C SER A 373 -3.52 -13.69 -13.39
N TYR A 374 -3.41 -14.02 -12.11
CA TYR A 374 -4.53 -14.40 -11.25
C TYR A 374 -4.65 -13.39 -10.12
N GLU A 375 -5.85 -12.86 -9.93
CA GLU A 375 -6.19 -12.02 -8.80
C GLU A 375 -6.73 -12.90 -7.65
N PHE A 376 -6.22 -12.68 -6.44
CA PHE A 376 -6.64 -13.39 -5.23
C PHE A 376 -7.46 -12.44 -4.34
N LYS A 377 -8.78 -12.45 -4.49
CA LYS A 377 -9.67 -11.63 -3.68
C LYS A 377 -10.01 -12.32 -2.36
N LEU A 378 -9.46 -11.83 -1.25
CA LEU A 378 -9.79 -12.33 0.10
C LEU A 378 -11.29 -12.19 0.41
N LEU A 379 -11.97 -13.31 0.67
CA LEU A 379 -13.37 -13.35 1.13
C LEU A 379 -13.47 -13.48 2.65
N ILE A 380 -12.67 -14.37 3.23
CA ILE A 380 -12.68 -14.67 4.66
C ILE A 380 -11.26 -14.77 5.17
N CYS A 381 -10.98 -14.15 6.31
CA CYS A 381 -9.82 -14.38 7.15
C CYS A 381 -10.30 -14.79 8.53
N GLY A 382 -9.96 -15.99 9.00
CA GLY A 382 -10.52 -16.57 10.23
C GLY A 382 -10.23 -15.72 11.48
N SER A 383 -9.05 -15.12 11.59
CA SER A 383 -8.70 -14.21 12.68
C SER A 383 -9.49 -12.90 12.67
N ARG A 384 -9.92 -12.42 11.48
CA ARG A 384 -10.75 -11.22 11.31
C ARG A 384 -12.24 -11.49 11.44
N ASP A 385 -12.72 -12.51 10.74
CA ASP A 385 -14.15 -12.75 10.49
C ASP A 385 -14.72 -13.86 11.39
N GLY A 386 -13.88 -14.72 11.95
CA GLY A 386 -14.26 -15.85 12.81
C GLY A 386 -14.23 -17.21 12.11
N PHE A 387 -14.34 -18.29 12.91
CA PHE A 387 -14.12 -19.68 12.46
C PHE A 387 -15.39 -20.53 12.36
N SER A 388 -16.57 -19.91 12.51
CA SER A 388 -17.83 -20.66 12.53
C SER A 388 -18.29 -21.05 11.11
N PRO A 389 -18.84 -22.27 10.90
CA PRO A 389 -19.51 -22.66 9.65
C PRO A 389 -20.56 -21.65 9.18
N GLN A 390 -21.26 -21.01 10.11
CA GLN A 390 -22.28 -20.01 9.81
C GLN A 390 -21.68 -18.78 9.10
N ILE A 391 -20.50 -18.34 9.53
CA ILE A 391 -19.78 -17.22 8.89
C ILE A 391 -19.33 -17.64 7.48
N PHE A 392 -18.78 -18.85 7.35
CA PHE A 392 -18.37 -19.39 6.05
C PHE A 392 -19.54 -19.40 5.05
N HIS A 393 -20.67 -20.00 5.41
CA HIS A 393 -21.83 -20.06 4.51
C HIS A 393 -22.47 -18.70 4.24
N LYS A 394 -22.43 -17.77 5.21
CA LYS A 394 -22.90 -16.40 4.99
C LYS A 394 -22.11 -15.67 3.90
N ILE A 395 -20.79 -15.90 3.83
CA ILE A 395 -19.89 -15.16 2.93
C ILE A 395 -19.63 -15.93 1.62
N CYS A 396 -19.41 -17.24 1.69
CA CYS A 396 -18.92 -18.05 0.58
C CYS A 396 -20.02 -18.80 -0.19
N ASP A 397 -21.24 -18.95 0.34
CA ASP A 397 -22.31 -19.57 -0.46
C ASP A 397 -22.56 -18.78 -1.75
N ASN A 398 -22.77 -19.50 -2.85
CA ASN A 398 -22.88 -18.95 -4.19
C ASN A 398 -21.59 -18.28 -4.72
N LYS A 399 -20.43 -18.50 -4.09
CA LYS A 399 -19.12 -18.17 -4.66
C LYS A 399 -18.50 -19.41 -5.29
N SER A 400 -17.93 -19.26 -6.49
CA SER A 400 -17.17 -20.28 -7.21
C SER A 400 -15.72 -19.82 -7.39
N ARG A 401 -14.87 -20.72 -7.91
CA ARG A 401 -13.42 -20.52 -8.06
C ARG A 401 -12.79 -19.99 -6.77
N THR A 402 -13.01 -20.71 -5.67
CA THR A 402 -12.46 -20.31 -4.37
C THR A 402 -11.29 -21.18 -3.97
N LEU A 403 -10.24 -20.57 -3.42
CA LEU A 403 -9.10 -21.22 -2.80
C LEU A 403 -9.22 -21.12 -1.28
N THR A 404 -9.24 -22.26 -0.60
CA THR A 404 -9.14 -22.34 0.86
C THR A 404 -7.71 -22.61 1.27
N ILE A 405 -7.22 -21.87 2.27
CA ILE A 405 -5.86 -21.94 2.80
C ILE A 405 -5.95 -22.01 4.32
N VAL A 406 -5.22 -22.95 4.95
CA VAL A 406 -5.38 -23.26 6.37
C VAL A 406 -4.00 -23.38 7.01
N LYS A 407 -3.73 -22.58 8.03
CA LYS A 407 -2.53 -22.66 8.85
C LYS A 407 -2.77 -23.58 10.05
N VAL A 408 -1.99 -24.64 10.17
CA VAL A 408 -2.10 -25.60 11.27
C VAL A 408 -1.39 -25.07 12.52
N LYS A 409 -2.10 -24.98 13.64
CA LYS A 409 -1.60 -24.39 14.89
C LYS A 409 -0.35 -25.09 15.40
N GLY A 410 0.67 -24.30 15.73
CA GLY A 410 1.92 -24.80 16.31
C GLY A 410 2.82 -25.52 15.29
N SER A 411 2.61 -25.28 14.00
CA SER A 411 3.44 -25.88 12.94
C SER A 411 3.58 -24.97 11.72
N ASN A 412 4.55 -25.27 10.86
CA ASN A 412 4.68 -24.60 9.56
C ASN A 412 3.80 -25.23 8.46
N GLU A 413 2.93 -26.16 8.81
CA GLU A 413 2.11 -26.88 7.86
C GLU A 413 0.93 -26.01 7.37
N ILE A 414 0.76 -25.96 6.05
CA ILE A 414 -0.34 -25.28 5.37
C ILE A 414 -1.13 -26.32 4.60
N LEU A 415 -2.43 -26.38 4.83
CA LEU A 415 -3.36 -27.24 4.10
C LEU A 415 -4.29 -26.37 3.27
N GLY A 416 -4.89 -26.92 2.22
CA GLY A 416 -5.86 -26.18 1.46
C GLY A 416 -6.52 -26.95 0.34
N GLY A 417 -7.40 -26.26 -0.37
CA GLY A 417 -8.10 -26.84 -1.50
C GLY A 417 -8.74 -25.79 -2.40
N PHE A 418 -8.81 -26.10 -3.68
CA PHE A 418 -9.46 -25.28 -4.69
C PHE A 418 -10.81 -25.88 -5.07
N ASN A 419 -11.86 -25.05 -4.96
CA ASN A 419 -13.21 -25.38 -5.37
C ASN A 419 -13.58 -24.56 -6.62
N PRO A 420 -13.70 -25.19 -7.82
CA PRO A 420 -14.09 -24.49 -9.04
C PRO A 420 -15.59 -24.20 -9.11
N ILE A 421 -16.44 -24.87 -8.32
CA ILE A 421 -17.90 -24.76 -8.37
C ILE A 421 -18.46 -23.91 -7.22
N LEU A 422 -19.75 -23.60 -7.27
CA LEU A 422 -20.43 -22.84 -6.23
C LEU A 422 -20.49 -23.62 -4.91
N TRP A 423 -20.16 -22.95 -3.80
CA TRP A 423 -20.53 -23.43 -2.46
C TRP A 423 -22.04 -23.34 -2.22
N LYS A 424 -22.55 -24.30 -1.44
CA LYS A 424 -23.94 -24.44 -1.03
C LYS A 424 -23.99 -24.94 0.43
N SER A 425 -25.18 -24.88 1.03
CA SER A 425 -25.47 -25.32 2.40
C SER A 425 -26.67 -26.28 2.43
N LYS A 426 -26.66 -27.32 1.59
CA LYS A 426 -27.81 -28.24 1.35
C LYS A 426 -27.57 -29.70 1.77
N SER A 427 -26.52 -29.98 2.53
CA SER A 427 -26.08 -31.33 2.93
C SER A 427 -25.98 -32.29 1.74
N SER A 428 -25.25 -31.86 0.70
CA SER A 428 -25.11 -32.61 -0.55
C SER A 428 -23.69 -32.55 -1.09
N TYR A 429 -23.30 -33.52 -1.91
CA TYR A 429 -22.05 -33.44 -2.66
C TYR A 429 -22.19 -32.62 -3.95
N GLY A 430 -21.17 -31.83 -4.27
CA GLY A 430 -21.01 -31.13 -5.54
C GLY A 430 -20.03 -31.87 -6.45
N THR A 431 -20.39 -31.98 -7.73
CA THR A 431 -19.53 -32.57 -8.76
C THR A 431 -18.51 -31.56 -9.28
N ALA A 432 -17.21 -31.83 -9.11
CA ALA A 432 -16.14 -31.01 -9.67
C ALA A 432 -14.96 -31.87 -10.13
N ASN A 433 -14.46 -31.62 -11.34
CA ASN A 433 -13.34 -32.36 -11.97
C ASN A 433 -11.99 -31.65 -11.78
N ASN A 434 -11.97 -30.32 -11.75
CA ASN A 434 -10.75 -29.53 -11.58
C ASN A 434 -10.49 -29.14 -10.12
N SER A 435 -11.17 -29.78 -9.17
CA SER A 435 -10.90 -29.58 -7.75
C SER A 435 -9.64 -30.32 -7.33
N PHE A 436 -8.89 -29.72 -6.41
CA PHE A 436 -7.72 -30.32 -5.81
C PHE A 436 -7.58 -29.88 -4.35
N ILE A 437 -6.88 -30.70 -3.57
CA ILE A 437 -6.43 -30.35 -2.23
C ILE A 437 -4.91 -30.46 -2.17
N PHE A 438 -4.30 -29.73 -1.25
CA PHE A 438 -2.86 -29.68 -1.14
C PHE A 438 -2.36 -29.58 0.30
N SER A 439 -1.07 -29.87 0.46
CA SER A 439 -0.32 -29.63 1.69
C SER A 439 1.07 -29.10 1.37
N PHE A 440 1.44 -28.05 2.08
CA PHE A 440 2.81 -27.54 2.19
C PHE A 440 3.33 -27.86 3.59
N LYS A 441 4.46 -28.58 3.64
CA LYS A 441 5.22 -28.90 4.85
C LYS A 441 6.70 -28.76 4.51
N ASN A 442 7.60 -28.87 5.50
CA ASN A 442 9.04 -29.01 5.27
C ASN A 442 9.31 -30.22 4.35
N GLY A 443 9.42 -30.00 3.05
CA GLY A 443 9.56 -31.02 2.01
C GLY A 443 8.77 -30.69 0.74
N GLU A 444 8.66 -31.68 -0.15
CA GLU A 444 7.93 -31.55 -1.41
C GLU A 444 6.43 -31.29 -1.19
N PRO A 445 5.84 -30.32 -1.93
CA PRO A 445 4.43 -30.02 -1.84
C PRO A 445 3.58 -31.21 -2.32
N ILE A 446 2.51 -31.51 -1.60
CA ILE A 446 1.56 -32.54 -1.99
C ILE A 446 0.42 -31.89 -2.75
N LEU A 447 0.30 -32.18 -4.04
CA LEU A 447 -0.92 -31.97 -4.82
C LEU A 447 -1.72 -33.28 -4.90
N SER A 448 -3.00 -33.21 -4.53
CA SER A 448 -3.95 -34.31 -4.60
C SER A 448 -5.15 -33.88 -5.45
N ARG A 449 -5.30 -34.47 -6.65
CA ARG A 449 -6.44 -34.20 -7.52
C ARG A 449 -7.66 -35.02 -7.07
N VAL A 450 -8.84 -34.56 -7.45
CA VAL A 450 -10.07 -35.30 -7.21
C VAL A 450 -10.06 -36.61 -7.98
N LYS A 451 -10.38 -37.71 -7.27
CA LYS A 451 -10.52 -39.06 -7.84
C LYS A 451 -11.99 -39.42 -8.06
N ASN A 452 -12.87 -39.01 -7.15
CA ASN A 452 -14.32 -39.21 -7.27
C ASN A 452 -15.03 -37.86 -7.37
N GLU A 453 -15.15 -37.36 -8.60
CA GLU A 453 -15.69 -36.05 -8.93
C GLU A 453 -17.06 -35.79 -8.30
N ARG A 454 -17.94 -36.81 -8.23
CA ARG A 454 -19.30 -36.70 -7.65
C ARG A 454 -19.32 -36.39 -6.15
N SER A 455 -18.17 -36.51 -5.49
CA SER A 455 -17.99 -36.26 -4.07
C SER A 455 -16.89 -35.23 -3.81
N ALA A 456 -16.55 -34.40 -4.80
CA ALA A 456 -15.45 -33.45 -4.71
C ALA A 456 -15.66 -32.41 -3.61
N ILE A 457 -16.86 -31.86 -3.49
CA ILE A 457 -17.17 -30.78 -2.55
C ILE A 457 -18.33 -31.19 -1.66
N LEU A 458 -18.15 -31.14 -0.33
CA LEU A 458 -19.22 -31.39 0.62
C LEU A 458 -19.88 -30.06 1.01
N ASN A 459 -21.17 -29.92 0.71
CA ASN A 459 -21.94 -28.69 0.94
C ASN A 459 -22.88 -28.84 2.15
N ASP A 460 -22.33 -29.12 3.33
CA ASP A 460 -23.09 -29.28 4.58
C ASP A 460 -22.98 -28.02 5.45
N SER A 461 -24.12 -27.49 5.90
CA SER A 461 -24.18 -26.25 6.69
C SER A 461 -23.47 -26.32 8.05
N SER A 462 -23.15 -27.53 8.52
CA SER A 462 -22.50 -27.78 9.81
C SER A 462 -20.98 -27.65 9.75
N TYR A 463 -20.41 -27.52 8.54
CA TYR A 463 -18.97 -27.44 8.32
C TYR A 463 -18.60 -26.15 7.58
N GLY A 464 -17.34 -25.74 7.72
CA GLY A 464 -16.77 -24.71 6.87
C GLY A 464 -16.39 -25.28 5.49
N PRO A 465 -15.31 -24.78 4.86
CA PRO A 465 -14.77 -25.37 3.65
C PRO A 465 -14.56 -26.88 3.80
N SER A 466 -15.17 -27.65 2.90
CA SER A 466 -15.18 -29.12 2.97
C SER A 466 -14.98 -29.75 1.59
N PHE A 467 -13.88 -30.47 1.46
CA PHE A 467 -13.43 -31.16 0.25
C PHE A 467 -13.48 -32.66 0.49
N GLY A 468 -14.11 -33.37 -0.45
CA GLY A 468 -14.17 -34.81 -0.45
C GLY A 468 -15.14 -35.37 0.58
N ASN A 469 -15.10 -36.69 0.75
CA ASN A 469 -15.77 -37.37 1.85
C ASN A 469 -14.81 -37.44 3.06
N GLY A 470 -14.44 -36.27 3.57
CA GLY A 470 -13.52 -36.13 4.71
C GLY A 470 -12.07 -35.83 4.35
N ASP A 471 -11.73 -35.61 3.08
CA ASP A 471 -10.36 -35.38 2.64
C ASP A 471 -9.74 -34.11 3.21
N LEU A 472 -10.54 -33.05 3.31
CA LEU A 472 -10.24 -31.86 4.11
C LEU A 472 -11.57 -31.24 4.57
N ILE A 473 -11.84 -31.25 5.88
CA ILE A 473 -13.02 -30.60 6.46
C ILE A 473 -12.54 -29.63 7.53
N LEU A 474 -13.07 -28.39 7.49
CA LEU A 474 -12.92 -27.43 8.58
C LEU A 474 -14.21 -27.38 9.41
N PHE A 475 -14.07 -27.39 10.73
CA PHE A 475 -15.18 -27.36 11.66
C PHE A 475 -14.81 -26.59 12.91
N GLY A 476 -15.82 -26.11 13.62
CA GLY A 476 -15.59 -25.37 14.85
C GLY A 476 -16.65 -24.34 15.16
N ASN A 477 -16.33 -23.51 16.14
CA ASN A 477 -17.09 -22.36 16.58
C ASN A 477 -16.12 -21.37 17.24
N ASN A 478 -16.66 -20.38 17.97
CA ASN A 478 -15.85 -19.36 18.64
C ASN A 478 -14.98 -19.91 19.79
N SER A 479 -15.17 -21.17 20.22
CA SER A 479 -14.43 -21.79 21.33
C SER A 479 -13.43 -22.87 20.87
N TYR A 480 -13.69 -23.53 19.74
CA TYR A 480 -12.81 -24.54 19.18
C TYR A 480 -12.76 -24.42 17.66
N LYS A 481 -11.55 -24.35 17.10
CA LYS A 481 -11.30 -24.30 15.66
C LYS A 481 -10.41 -25.45 15.25
N GLY A 482 -10.94 -26.34 14.42
CA GLY A 482 -10.24 -27.54 14.01
C GLY A 482 -10.56 -27.97 12.58
N GLY A 483 -9.79 -28.94 12.13
CA GLY A 483 -10.06 -29.61 10.87
C GLY A 483 -9.73 -31.09 10.95
N SER A 484 -10.11 -31.84 9.93
CA SER A 484 -9.79 -33.26 9.79
C SER A 484 -9.42 -33.57 8.35
N CYS A 485 -8.49 -34.50 8.17
CA CYS A 485 -8.09 -35.01 6.87
C CYS A 485 -8.15 -36.54 6.84
N LYS A 486 -8.89 -37.08 5.87
CA LYS A 486 -8.99 -38.51 5.60
C LYS A 486 -9.07 -38.75 4.10
N ARG A 487 -8.07 -39.42 3.53
CA ARG A 487 -8.09 -39.76 2.10
C ARG A 487 -9.30 -40.63 1.75
N SER A 488 -10.19 -40.10 0.91
CA SER A 488 -11.38 -40.79 0.42
C SER A 488 -11.64 -40.46 -1.06
N SER A 489 -11.99 -39.21 -1.36
CA SER A 489 -12.41 -38.75 -2.69
C SER A 489 -11.27 -38.14 -3.51
N TYR A 490 -10.09 -37.91 -2.92
CA TYR A 490 -8.90 -37.39 -3.58
C TYR A 490 -7.77 -38.45 -3.62
N GLU A 491 -6.84 -38.30 -4.58
CA GLU A 491 -5.83 -39.31 -4.92
C GLU A 491 -4.84 -39.63 -3.79
N LYS A 492 -4.35 -38.58 -3.12
CA LYS A 492 -3.30 -38.61 -2.10
C LYS A 492 -3.83 -38.09 -0.76
N ALA A 493 -3.32 -38.66 0.33
CA ALA A 493 -3.50 -38.07 1.66
C ALA A 493 -2.63 -36.81 1.76
N ILE A 494 -3.22 -35.69 2.21
CA ILE A 494 -2.50 -34.43 2.42
C ILE A 494 -1.93 -34.29 3.84
N ARG A 495 -2.29 -35.21 4.73
CA ARG A 495 -1.82 -35.29 6.12
C ARG A 495 -1.71 -36.76 6.54
N ASN A 496 -0.64 -37.11 7.26
CA ASN A 496 -0.36 -38.49 7.67
C ASN A 496 -1.17 -38.95 8.90
N THR A 497 -1.59 -38.02 9.76
CA THR A 497 -2.43 -38.32 10.93
C THR A 497 -3.89 -38.30 10.50
N GLY A 498 -4.62 -39.42 10.65
CA GLY A 498 -6.07 -39.48 10.44
C GLY A 498 -6.88 -38.77 11.54
N ASP A 499 -6.24 -37.90 12.32
CA ASP A 499 -6.78 -37.21 13.48
C ASP A 499 -7.20 -35.78 13.13
N THR A 500 -8.01 -35.23 14.02
CA THR A 500 -8.35 -33.81 14.02
C THR A 500 -7.12 -32.95 14.33
N PHE A 501 -6.99 -31.79 13.71
CA PHE A 501 -5.93 -30.81 13.98
C PHE A 501 -6.53 -29.47 14.41
N SER A 502 -5.77 -28.68 15.16
CA SER A 502 -6.16 -27.31 15.53
C SER A 502 -5.71 -26.32 14.47
N ILE A 503 -6.56 -25.32 14.22
CA ILE A 503 -6.29 -24.27 13.22
C ILE A 503 -5.72 -23.04 13.93
N GLU A 504 -4.64 -22.47 13.37
CA GLU A 504 -4.12 -21.16 13.77
C GLU A 504 -4.97 -20.07 13.12
N ASP A 505 -5.04 -20.11 11.79
CA ASP A 505 -5.87 -19.26 10.96
C ASP A 505 -6.28 -19.97 9.66
N TYR A 506 -7.29 -19.46 8.96
CA TYR A 506 -7.63 -19.89 7.60
C TYR A 506 -8.10 -18.71 6.76
N GLU A 507 -7.87 -18.81 5.46
CA GLU A 507 -8.30 -17.81 4.49
C GLU A 507 -9.08 -18.50 3.36
N VAL A 508 -10.08 -17.80 2.82
CA VAL A 508 -10.79 -18.21 1.61
C VAL A 508 -10.71 -17.08 0.59
N HIS A 509 -10.08 -17.32 -0.55
CA HIS A 509 -9.91 -16.34 -1.62
C HIS A 509 -10.78 -16.70 -2.81
N GLN A 510 -11.40 -15.73 -3.46
CA GLN A 510 -11.99 -15.89 -4.79
C GLN A 510 -10.93 -15.58 -5.84
N ILE A 511 -10.82 -16.45 -6.85
CA ILE A 511 -9.79 -16.38 -7.89
C ILE A 511 -10.41 -15.88 -9.20
N SER A 512 -9.91 -14.76 -9.72
CA SER A 512 -10.22 -14.19 -11.04
C SER A 512 -9.00 -14.28 -11.96
N GLU A 513 -9.21 -14.51 -13.26
CA GLU A 513 -8.17 -14.25 -14.26
C GLU A 513 -8.14 -12.75 -14.56
N ASP A 514 -6.96 -12.14 -14.53
CA ASP A 514 -6.81 -10.73 -14.91
C ASP A 514 -7.15 -10.57 -16.39
N SER A 515 -8.21 -9.83 -16.67
CA SER A 515 -8.59 -9.45 -18.05
C SER A 515 -7.61 -8.45 -18.69
N CYS A 516 -6.51 -8.09 -18.03
CA CYS A 516 -5.57 -7.09 -18.50
C CYS A 516 -4.46 -7.66 -19.43
N SER A 517 -4.47 -8.96 -19.72
CA SER A 517 -3.46 -9.62 -20.58
C SER A 517 -3.90 -9.87 -22.02
N ILE A 518 -5.04 -9.35 -22.46
CA ILE A 518 -5.48 -9.38 -23.86
C ILE A 518 -5.90 -7.98 -24.31
N MET A 519 -4.92 -7.12 -24.60
CA MET A 519 -5.06 -6.04 -25.57
C MET A 519 -3.71 -5.65 -26.15
#